data_AF-A0A4D6L366-F1
#
_entry.id   AF-A0A4D6L366-F1
#
_cell.length_a   1.000
_cell.length_b   1.000
_cell.length_c   1.000
_cell.angle_alpha   90.00
_cell.angle_beta   90.00
_cell.angle_gamma   90.00
#
_symmetry.space_group_name_H-M   'P 1'
#
loop_
_entity.id
_entity.type
_entity.pdbx_description
1 polymer ?
#
loop_
_entity_poly.entity_id
_entity_poly.type
_entity_poly.pdbx_seq_one_letter_code
_entity_poly.pdbx_strand_id
1 'polypeptide(L)'
;METDHIVRTMGEFGSKALILSRRVGSLYQREVKEGGREKVEELQGKVDKFEEERAAWKKEREGWKVCCLDSEGKLNKKIEELEEDYDELKDKYDGAIGELDDLKNCIIQEHINGFEKGLRQAAFFHQEVDIADSKSDVNKDVVDGKLVKEDGSSPDEEAEEKAAEEEKEAGDAEQVAPNAAE
;
A
#
# COMPACT_ATOMS: atom_id res chain seq x y z
N MET A 1 -71.34 -84.31 52.56
CA MET A 1 -71.11 -83.56 51.30
C MET A 1 -70.80 -84.57 50.23
N GLU A 2 -71.54 -84.57 49.13
CA GLU A 2 -71.27 -85.46 47.99
C GLU A 2 -70.05 -84.95 47.21
N THR A 3 -69.14 -85.86 46.88
CA THR A 3 -67.91 -85.62 46.13
C THR A 3 -68.17 -84.98 44.76
N ASP A 4 -69.29 -85.30 44.13
CA ASP A 4 -69.68 -84.80 42.81
C ASP A 4 -69.99 -83.29 42.82
N HIS A 5 -70.49 -82.76 43.94
CA HIS A 5 -70.77 -81.34 44.08
C HIS A 5 -69.47 -80.51 44.10
N ILE A 6 -68.41 -81.03 44.72
CA ILE A 6 -67.10 -80.36 44.83
C ILE A 6 -66.39 -80.33 43.47
N VAL A 7 -66.40 -81.44 42.73
CA VAL A 7 -65.80 -81.52 41.39
C VAL A 7 -66.48 -80.54 40.44
N ARG A 8 -67.81 -80.39 40.52
CA ARG A 8 -68.59 -79.43 39.74
C ARG A 8 -68.20 -77.98 40.06
N THR A 9 -68.15 -77.60 41.34
CA THR A 9 -67.81 -76.23 41.75
C THR A 9 -66.36 -75.87 41.39
N MET A 10 -65.42 -76.82 41.50
CA MET A 10 -64.04 -76.63 41.05
C MET A 10 -63.93 -76.45 39.53
N GLY A 11 -64.67 -77.24 38.74
CA GLY A 11 -64.72 -77.11 37.29
C GLY A 11 -65.31 -75.76 36.84
N GLU A 12 -66.36 -75.29 37.50
CA GLU A 12 -66.95 -73.97 37.27
C GLU A 12 -66.00 -72.84 37.66
N PHE A 13 -65.34 -72.96 38.81
CA PHE A 13 -64.33 -72.01 39.26
C PHE A 13 -63.15 -71.93 38.27
N GLY A 14 -62.61 -73.09 37.84
CA GLY A 14 -61.53 -73.16 36.85
C GLY A 14 -61.93 -72.56 35.50
N SER A 15 -63.15 -72.82 35.04
CA SER A 15 -63.69 -72.25 33.79
C SER A 15 -63.83 -70.73 33.88
N LYS A 16 -64.36 -70.21 35.00
CA LYS A 16 -64.46 -68.76 35.25
C LYS A 16 -63.08 -68.11 35.37
N ALA A 17 -62.14 -68.75 36.06
CA ALA A 17 -60.76 -68.27 36.18
C ALA A 17 -60.08 -68.20 34.80
N LEU A 18 -60.21 -69.22 33.96
CA LEU A 18 -59.65 -69.23 32.60
C LEU A 18 -60.23 -68.11 31.72
N ILE A 19 -61.54 -67.87 31.80
CA ILE A 19 -62.20 -66.77 31.06
C ILE A 19 -61.67 -65.42 31.52
N LEU A 20 -61.52 -65.21 32.83
CA LEU A 20 -60.97 -63.97 33.40
C LEU A 20 -59.51 -63.78 32.98
N SER A 21 -58.66 -64.81 33.06
CA SER A 21 -57.26 -64.74 32.63
C SER A 21 -57.13 -64.35 31.17
N ARG A 22 -57.96 -64.92 30.27
CA ARG A 22 -57.96 -64.54 28.85
C ARG A 22 -58.36 -63.07 28.63
N ARG A 23 -59.36 -62.58 29.37
CA ARG A 23 -59.82 -61.18 29.28
C ARG A 23 -58.75 -60.20 29.76
N VAL A 24 -58.13 -60.47 30.91
CA VAL A 24 -57.05 -59.64 31.46
C VAL A 24 -55.83 -59.65 30.53
N GLY A 25 -55.43 -60.82 30.02
CA GLY A 25 -54.32 -60.91 29.05
C GLY A 25 -54.59 -60.12 27.76
N SER A 26 -55.82 -60.16 27.26
CA SER A 26 -56.22 -59.39 26.06
C SER A 26 -56.26 -57.88 26.31
N LEU A 27 -56.72 -57.46 27.50
CA LEU A 27 -56.72 -56.06 27.91
C LEU A 27 -55.28 -55.53 28.00
N TYR A 28 -54.42 -56.24 28.73
CA TYR A 28 -53.01 -55.89 28.85
C TYR A 28 -52.31 -55.80 27.48
N GLN A 29 -52.56 -56.78 26.60
CA GLN A 29 -51.99 -56.77 25.26
C GLN A 29 -52.46 -55.57 24.43
N ARG A 30 -53.73 -55.15 24.58
CA ARG A 30 -54.25 -53.96 23.89
C ARG A 30 -53.60 -52.70 24.42
N GLU A 31 -53.57 -52.52 25.74
CA GLU A 31 -52.98 -51.35 26.41
C GLU A 31 -51.51 -51.17 26.02
N VAL A 32 -50.74 -52.26 26.01
CA VAL A 32 -49.32 -52.24 25.60
C VAL A 32 -49.16 -51.88 24.11
N LYS A 33 -50.03 -52.40 23.24
CA LYS A 33 -49.98 -52.09 21.81
C LYS A 33 -50.39 -50.64 21.51
N GLU A 34 -51.40 -50.14 22.19
CA GLU A 34 -51.95 -48.80 21.97
C GLU A 34 -51.02 -47.73 22.55
N GLY A 35 -50.58 -47.88 23.81
CA GLY A 35 -49.57 -46.98 24.39
C GLY A 35 -48.20 -47.08 23.70
N GLY A 36 -47.89 -48.23 23.09
CA GLY A 36 -46.73 -48.38 22.21
C GLY A 36 -46.87 -47.60 20.89
N ARG A 37 -48.05 -47.66 20.26
CA ARG A 37 -48.35 -46.90 19.04
C ARG A 37 -48.30 -45.39 19.28
N GLU A 38 -48.92 -44.91 20.35
CA GLU A 38 -48.93 -43.48 20.71
C GLU A 38 -47.50 -42.94 20.84
N LYS A 39 -46.62 -43.65 21.57
CA LYS A 39 -45.22 -43.27 21.72
C LYS A 39 -44.44 -43.28 20.40
N VAL A 40 -44.72 -44.26 19.53
CA VAL A 40 -44.09 -44.33 18.20
C VAL A 40 -44.54 -43.15 17.34
N GLU A 41 -45.83 -42.81 17.34
CA GLU A 41 -46.36 -41.66 16.61
C GLU A 41 -45.80 -40.33 17.14
N GLU A 42 -45.69 -40.17 18.46
CA GLU A 42 -45.07 -38.98 19.09
C GLU A 42 -43.60 -38.85 18.69
N LEU A 43 -42.83 -39.95 18.73
CA LEU A 43 -41.43 -39.96 18.33
C LEU A 43 -41.28 -39.68 16.84
N GLN A 44 -42.16 -40.22 16.00
CA GLN A 44 -42.17 -39.96 14.57
C GLN A 44 -42.37 -38.46 14.29
N GLY A 45 -43.37 -37.83 14.93
CA GLY A 45 -43.60 -36.38 14.78
C GLY A 45 -42.42 -35.53 15.23
N LYS A 46 -41.68 -35.96 16.27
CA LYS A 46 -40.43 -35.31 16.69
C LYS A 46 -39.32 -35.45 15.65
N VAL A 47 -39.17 -36.65 15.06
CA VAL A 47 -38.19 -36.89 13.99
C VAL A 47 -38.47 -36.00 12.78
N ASP A 48 -39.72 -35.96 12.32
CA ASP A 48 -40.12 -35.14 11.16
C ASP A 48 -39.83 -33.65 11.42
N LYS A 49 -40.17 -33.15 12.62
CA LYS A 49 -39.86 -31.77 13.03
C LYS A 49 -38.35 -31.48 13.02
N PHE A 50 -37.53 -32.41 13.53
CA PHE A 50 -36.08 -32.25 13.52
C PHE A 50 -35.50 -32.27 12.10
N GLU A 51 -36.08 -33.05 11.19
CA GLU A 51 -35.67 -33.07 9.79
C GLU A 51 -35.96 -31.74 9.08
N GLU A 52 -37.13 -31.14 9.32
CA GLU A 52 -37.48 -29.82 8.80
C GLU A 52 -36.55 -28.72 9.34
N GLU A 53 -36.32 -28.68 10.65
CA GLU A 53 -35.38 -27.73 11.27
C GLU A 53 -33.97 -27.92 10.68
N ARG A 54 -33.48 -29.17 10.59
CA ARG A 54 -32.16 -29.46 10.02
C ARG A 54 -32.04 -28.99 8.57
N ALA A 55 -33.10 -29.12 7.77
CA ALA A 55 -33.14 -28.60 6.40
C ALA A 55 -33.06 -27.06 6.38
N ALA A 56 -33.81 -26.38 7.26
CA ALA A 56 -33.77 -24.92 7.38
C ALA A 56 -32.38 -24.41 7.77
N TRP A 57 -31.78 -24.98 8.83
CA TRP A 57 -30.42 -24.67 9.28
C TRP A 57 -29.36 -24.92 8.20
N LYS A 58 -29.53 -25.96 7.38
CA LYS A 58 -28.63 -26.24 6.27
C LYS A 58 -28.71 -25.15 5.20
N LYS A 59 -29.92 -24.71 4.83
CA LYS A 59 -30.10 -23.63 3.84
C LYS A 59 -29.53 -22.31 4.34
N GLU A 60 -29.78 -21.97 5.60
CA GLU A 60 -29.21 -20.78 6.22
C GLU A 60 -27.68 -20.82 6.20
N ARG A 61 -27.07 -21.93 6.62
CA ARG A 61 -25.61 -22.12 6.58
C ARG A 61 -25.03 -21.91 5.18
N GLU A 62 -25.65 -22.49 4.15
CA GLU A 62 -25.20 -22.28 2.77
C GLU A 62 -25.32 -20.81 2.35
N GLY A 63 -26.38 -20.11 2.79
CA GLY A 63 -26.53 -18.67 2.58
C GLY A 63 -25.41 -17.85 3.21
N TRP A 64 -25.12 -18.10 4.50
CA TRP A 64 -23.99 -17.47 5.20
C TRP A 64 -22.65 -17.76 4.52
N LYS A 65 -22.43 -18.99 4.05
CA LYS A 65 -21.22 -19.36 3.34
C LYS A 65 -21.02 -18.54 2.05
N VAL A 66 -22.08 -18.35 1.26
CA VAL A 66 -22.04 -17.52 0.05
C VAL A 66 -21.73 -16.06 0.40
N CYS A 67 -22.40 -15.50 1.41
CA CYS A 67 -22.14 -14.13 1.86
C CYS A 67 -20.69 -13.92 2.33
N CYS A 68 -20.14 -14.89 3.09
CA CYS A 68 -18.75 -14.82 3.54
C CYS A 68 -17.79 -14.81 2.36
N LEU A 69 -17.98 -15.71 1.38
CA LEU A 69 -17.13 -15.78 0.18
C LEU A 69 -17.22 -14.50 -0.67
N ASP A 70 -18.40 -13.91 -0.82
CA ASP A 70 -18.57 -12.63 -1.51
C ASP A 70 -17.81 -11.49 -0.81
N SER A 71 -17.91 -11.42 0.53
CA SER A 71 -17.17 -10.42 1.31
C SER A 71 -15.65 -10.64 1.26
N GLU A 72 -15.21 -11.89 1.28
CA GLU A 72 -13.80 -12.27 1.17
C GLU A 72 -13.24 -11.83 -0.20
N GLY A 73 -13.96 -12.13 -1.28
CA GLY A 73 -13.57 -11.70 -2.63
C GLY A 73 -13.48 -10.17 -2.77
N LYS A 74 -14.43 -9.44 -2.18
CA LYS A 74 -14.41 -7.96 -2.16
C LYS A 74 -13.21 -7.41 -1.37
N LEU A 75 -12.85 -8.03 -0.26
CA LEU A 75 -11.71 -7.61 0.54
C LEU A 75 -10.39 -7.92 -0.19
N ASN A 76 -10.26 -9.11 -0.78
CA ASN A 76 -9.07 -9.48 -1.54
C ASN A 76 -8.82 -8.52 -2.71
N LYS A 77 -9.87 -8.13 -3.44
CA LYS A 77 -9.74 -7.13 -4.50
C LYS A 77 -9.24 -5.77 -3.99
N LYS A 78 -9.76 -5.31 -2.84
CA LYS A 78 -9.29 -4.06 -2.22
C LYS A 78 -7.85 -4.14 -1.72
N ILE A 79 -7.41 -5.33 -1.30
CA ILE A 79 -6.02 -5.57 -0.89
C ILE A 79 -5.11 -5.43 -2.12
N GLU A 80 -5.46 -6.08 -3.24
CA GLU A 80 -4.69 -5.98 -4.49
C GLU A 80 -4.60 -4.53 -5.01
N GLU A 81 -5.73 -3.80 -5.04
CA GLU A 81 -5.74 -2.38 -5.41
C GLU A 81 -4.81 -1.53 -4.51
N LEU A 82 -4.78 -1.81 -3.20
CA LEU A 82 -3.94 -1.08 -2.25
C LEU A 82 -2.45 -1.47 -2.34
N GLU A 83 -2.15 -2.72 -2.70
CA GLU A 83 -0.79 -3.18 -2.97
C GLU A 83 -0.21 -2.47 -4.20
N GLU A 84 -0.99 -2.35 -5.28
CA GLU A 84 -0.60 -1.61 -6.48
C GLU A 84 -0.34 -0.13 -6.18
N ASP A 85 -1.24 0.54 -5.45
CA ASP A 85 -1.07 1.94 -5.03
C ASP A 85 0.20 2.11 -4.15
N TYR A 86 0.49 1.14 -3.29
CA TYR A 86 1.68 1.17 -2.43
C TYR A 86 2.97 1.02 -3.23
N ASP A 87 3.02 0.08 -4.18
CA ASP A 87 4.18 -0.11 -5.05
C ASP A 87 4.42 1.14 -5.92
N GLU A 88 3.37 1.74 -6.49
CA GLU A 88 3.50 2.99 -7.24
C GLU A 88 4.03 4.14 -6.36
N LEU A 89 3.53 4.26 -5.13
CA LEU A 89 4.00 5.28 -4.19
C LEU A 89 5.47 5.07 -3.79
N LYS A 90 5.87 3.81 -3.61
CA LYS A 90 7.24 3.43 -3.28
C LYS A 90 8.19 3.78 -4.41
N ASP A 91 7.83 3.47 -5.66
CA ASP A 91 8.63 3.83 -6.84
C ASP A 91 8.83 5.34 -6.95
N LYS A 92 7.77 6.14 -6.69
CA LYS A 92 7.87 7.61 -6.64
C LYS A 92 8.80 8.08 -5.52
N TYR A 93 8.73 7.46 -4.35
CA TYR A 93 9.57 7.79 -3.21
C TYR A 93 11.06 7.48 -3.48
N ASP A 94 11.35 6.30 -4.04
CA ASP A 94 12.71 5.90 -4.42
C ASP A 94 13.27 6.82 -5.52
N GLY A 95 12.44 7.21 -6.50
CA GLY A 95 12.80 8.21 -7.52
C GLY A 95 13.16 9.57 -6.92
N ALA A 96 12.32 10.09 -6.02
CA ALA A 96 12.56 11.37 -5.34
C ALA A 96 13.82 11.34 -4.44
N ILE A 97 14.13 10.20 -3.81
CA ILE A 97 15.40 10.01 -3.09
C ILE A 97 16.59 10.12 -4.04
N GLY A 98 16.51 9.49 -5.22
CA GLY A 98 17.57 9.56 -6.24
C GLY A 98 17.84 11.00 -6.67
N GLU A 99 16.80 11.74 -7.04
CA GLU A 99 16.91 13.16 -7.41
C GLU A 99 17.50 14.02 -6.29
N LEU A 100 17.17 13.73 -5.03
CA LEU A 100 17.73 14.44 -3.88
C LEU A 100 19.22 14.16 -3.71
N ASP A 101 19.68 12.93 -3.94
CA ASP A 101 21.10 12.61 -3.86
C ASP A 101 21.89 13.26 -5.01
N ASP A 102 21.34 13.24 -6.23
CA ASP A 102 21.93 13.94 -7.38
C ASP A 102 22.06 15.45 -7.11
N LEU A 103 20.99 16.08 -6.61
CA LEU A 103 21.02 17.50 -6.25
C LEU A 103 22.07 17.80 -5.17
N LYS A 104 22.13 16.97 -4.13
CA LYS A 104 23.15 17.10 -3.07
C LYS A 104 24.56 16.99 -3.65
N ASN A 105 24.79 16.06 -4.57
CA ASN A 105 26.09 15.89 -5.24
C ASN A 105 26.45 17.12 -6.08
N CYS A 106 25.50 17.70 -6.82
CA CYS A 106 25.69 18.95 -7.56
C CYS A 106 26.09 20.12 -6.63
N ILE A 107 25.36 20.33 -5.53
CA ILE A 107 25.64 21.40 -4.57
C ILE A 107 27.06 21.25 -3.98
N ILE A 108 27.46 20.02 -3.63
CA ILE A 108 28.81 19.74 -3.11
C ILE A 108 29.87 20.07 -4.17
N GLN A 109 29.67 19.65 -5.42
CA GLN A 109 30.63 19.92 -6.50
C GLN A 109 30.78 21.42 -6.80
N GLU A 110 29.67 22.16 -6.89
CA GLU A 110 29.72 23.61 -7.09
C GLU A 110 30.46 24.32 -5.95
N HIS A 111 30.22 23.91 -4.70
CA HIS A 111 30.95 24.45 -3.56
C HIS A 111 32.45 24.14 -3.59
N ILE A 112 32.83 22.90 -3.96
CA ILE A 112 34.23 22.52 -4.12
C ILE A 112 34.88 23.37 -5.22
N ASN A 113 34.24 23.48 -6.39
CA ASN A 113 34.75 24.28 -7.51
C ASN A 113 34.94 25.76 -7.11
N GLY A 114 33.93 26.36 -6.47
CA GLY A 114 34.01 27.74 -5.99
C GLY A 114 35.12 27.95 -4.95
N PHE A 115 35.34 26.97 -4.06
CA PHE A 115 36.43 27.02 -3.09
C PHE A 115 37.81 26.92 -3.76
N GLU A 116 37.99 26.00 -4.70
CA GLU A 116 39.23 25.86 -5.47
C GLU A 116 39.54 27.10 -6.31
N LYS A 117 38.51 27.70 -6.92
CA LYS A 117 38.61 28.98 -7.63
C LYS A 117 39.13 30.08 -6.70
N GLY A 118 38.56 30.21 -5.50
CA GLY A 118 39.02 31.18 -4.49
C GLY A 118 40.47 30.95 -4.05
N LEU A 119 40.90 29.70 -3.89
CA LEU A 119 42.29 29.37 -3.57
C LEU A 119 43.26 29.79 -4.68
N ARG A 120 42.91 29.55 -5.95
CA ARG A 120 43.72 29.97 -7.11
C ARG A 120 43.87 31.49 -7.16
N GLN A 121 42.79 32.23 -6.97
CA GLN A 121 42.81 33.70 -6.90
C GLN A 121 43.68 34.21 -5.76
N ALA A 122 43.51 33.68 -4.54
CA ALA A 122 44.31 34.07 -3.39
C ALA A 122 45.81 33.84 -3.65
N ALA A 123 46.18 32.65 -4.14
CA ALA A 123 47.56 32.33 -4.50
C ALA A 123 48.14 33.28 -5.56
N PHE A 124 47.33 33.74 -6.52
CA PHE A 124 47.73 34.69 -7.55
C PHE A 124 47.90 36.14 -7.01
N PHE A 125 47.02 36.60 -6.12
CA PHE A 125 47.01 38.00 -5.65
C PHE A 125 47.89 38.32 -4.45
N HIS A 126 48.30 37.32 -3.66
CA HIS A 126 49.10 37.54 -2.44
C HIS A 126 50.55 38.02 -2.67
N GLN A 127 50.89 38.53 -3.87
CA GLN A 127 52.16 39.24 -4.08
C GLN A 127 52.10 40.75 -3.83
N GLU A 128 51.00 41.50 -4.07
CA GLU A 128 50.94 42.97 -3.84
C GLU A 128 49.58 43.61 -4.28
N VAL A 129 48.44 43.32 -3.64
CA VAL A 129 47.12 43.87 -4.09
C VAL A 129 46.20 44.34 -2.95
N ASP A 130 45.59 45.51 -3.15
CA ASP A 130 44.62 46.21 -2.28
C ASP A 130 43.19 45.64 -2.45
N ILE A 131 42.39 45.63 -1.37
CA ILE A 131 41.06 44.98 -1.26
C ILE A 131 40.02 45.62 -2.19
N ALA A 132 40.24 46.88 -2.60
CA ALA A 132 39.39 47.60 -3.54
C ALA A 132 39.80 47.41 -5.02
N ASP A 133 40.83 46.60 -5.30
CA ASP A 133 41.33 46.40 -6.66
C ASP A 133 40.40 45.50 -7.47
N SER A 134 40.03 45.97 -8.66
CA SER A 134 39.20 45.27 -9.66
C SER A 134 39.70 43.88 -10.10
N LYS A 135 40.86 43.47 -9.62
CA LYS A 135 41.48 42.18 -9.91
C LYS A 135 40.74 41.00 -9.25
N SER A 136 40.09 41.19 -8.10
CA SER A 136 39.28 40.16 -7.44
C SER A 136 37.85 40.15 -7.99
N ASP A 137 37.70 39.67 -9.22
CA ASP A 137 36.38 39.42 -9.82
C ASP A 137 35.99 37.95 -9.60
N VAL A 138 34.95 37.71 -8.80
CA VAL A 138 34.40 36.36 -8.55
C VAL A 138 33.88 35.67 -9.80
N ASN A 139 33.65 36.41 -10.90
CA ASN A 139 33.26 35.85 -12.19
C ASN A 139 34.47 35.41 -13.05
N LYS A 140 35.71 35.65 -12.60
CA LYS A 140 36.95 35.27 -13.31
C LYS A 140 37.72 34.19 -12.56
N ASP A 141 38.35 33.26 -13.27
CA ASP A 141 39.25 32.25 -12.71
C ASP A 141 40.71 32.51 -13.13
N VAL A 142 41.68 31.86 -12.47
CA VAL A 142 43.11 31.91 -12.82
C VAL A 142 43.48 30.67 -13.63
N VAL A 143 43.75 30.85 -14.93
CA VAL A 143 44.20 29.80 -15.85
C VAL A 143 45.56 30.20 -16.42
N ASP A 144 46.55 29.31 -16.34
CA ASP A 144 47.93 29.56 -16.80
C ASP A 144 48.55 30.88 -16.28
N GLY A 145 48.20 31.27 -15.05
CA GLY A 145 48.67 32.51 -14.43
C GLY A 145 48.04 33.79 -14.99
N LYS A 146 46.93 33.70 -15.74
CA LYS A 146 46.14 34.83 -16.21
C LYS A 146 44.71 34.76 -15.67
N LEU A 147 44.08 35.92 -15.49
CA LEU A 147 42.65 35.99 -15.15
C LEU A 147 41.82 35.83 -16.42
N VAL A 148 40.96 34.83 -16.45
CA VAL A 148 40.08 34.51 -17.58
C VAL A 148 38.63 34.50 -17.07
N LYS A 149 37.68 34.95 -17.88
CA LYS A 149 36.26 34.84 -17.52
C LYS A 149 35.87 33.36 -17.52
N GLU A 150 35.02 32.96 -16.58
CA GLU A 150 34.47 31.62 -16.56
C GLU A 150 33.20 31.61 -17.43
N ASP A 151 33.34 31.90 -18.71
CA ASP A 151 32.23 31.87 -19.65
C ASP A 151 31.82 30.42 -19.90
N GLY A 152 30.64 30.07 -19.40
CA GLY A 152 29.93 28.92 -19.91
C GLY A 152 29.58 29.18 -21.37
N SER A 153 30.32 28.57 -22.31
CA SER A 153 29.93 28.29 -23.69
C SER A 153 29.02 29.35 -24.36
N SER A 154 29.58 30.44 -24.89
CA SER A 154 28.94 31.17 -25.99
C SER A 154 29.97 31.95 -26.82
N PRO A 155 29.92 31.89 -28.16
CA PRO A 155 30.92 32.48 -29.03
C PRO A 155 30.66 33.98 -29.22
N ASP A 156 31.29 34.83 -28.42
CA ASP A 156 31.37 36.26 -28.75
C ASP A 156 32.65 36.93 -28.19
N GLU A 157 33.79 36.25 -28.39
CA GLU A 157 35.14 36.83 -28.21
C GLU A 157 35.81 37.13 -29.57
N GLU A 158 35.11 37.76 -30.52
CA GLU A 158 35.77 38.27 -31.75
C GLU A 158 35.56 39.78 -31.99
N ALA A 159 34.82 40.49 -31.13
CA ALA A 159 34.45 41.88 -31.40
C ALA A 159 35.39 42.95 -30.78
N GLU A 160 36.17 42.65 -29.74
CA GLU A 160 36.95 43.69 -29.03
C GLU A 160 38.43 43.80 -29.44
N GLU A 161 39.02 42.83 -30.16
CA GLU A 161 40.43 42.92 -30.58
C GLU A 161 40.63 43.79 -31.83
N LYS A 162 39.58 44.07 -32.62
CA LYS A 162 39.69 44.89 -33.85
C LYS A 162 39.65 46.40 -33.65
N ALA A 163 39.43 46.90 -32.43
CA ALA A 163 39.32 48.34 -32.18
C ALA A 163 40.67 49.03 -31.83
N ALA A 164 41.74 48.27 -31.61
CA ALA A 164 43.01 48.81 -31.13
C ALA A 164 44.11 48.99 -32.21
N GLU A 165 43.92 48.47 -33.43
CA GLU A 165 44.94 48.57 -34.50
C GLU A 165 44.75 49.74 -35.48
N GLU A 166 43.62 50.47 -35.47
CA GLU A 166 43.35 51.55 -36.45
C GLU A 166 43.76 52.96 -35.99
N GLU A 167 44.66 53.09 -35.01
CA GLU A 167 45.15 54.40 -34.53
C GLU A 167 46.67 54.60 -34.73
N LYS A 168 47.24 54.09 -35.83
CA LYS A 168 48.61 54.43 -36.26
C LYS A 168 48.78 54.53 -37.78
N GLU A 169 47.97 55.32 -38.48
CA GLU A 169 48.42 55.89 -39.76
C GLU A 169 47.60 57.14 -40.18
N ALA A 170 48.08 58.33 -39.80
CA ALA A 170 47.86 59.57 -40.56
C ALA A 170 48.78 60.67 -40.00
N GLY A 171 49.97 60.78 -40.59
CA GLY A 171 50.88 61.90 -40.34
C GLY A 171 50.61 63.09 -41.26
N ASP A 172 50.74 64.29 -40.66
CA ASP A 172 51.51 65.44 -41.14
C ASP A 172 50.92 66.47 -42.13
N ALA A 173 50.90 67.75 -41.69
CA ALA A 173 51.28 68.96 -42.46
C ALA A 173 51.09 70.27 -41.64
N GLU A 174 52.17 70.63 -40.93
CA GLU A 174 52.83 71.94 -40.82
C GLU A 174 52.10 73.32 -40.93
N GLN A 175 52.31 74.14 -39.87
CA GLN A 175 52.47 75.61 -39.71
C GLN A 175 51.45 76.63 -40.26
N VAL A 176 51.09 77.62 -39.41
CA VAL A 176 51.55 79.04 -39.49
C VAL A 176 51.02 79.80 -38.25
N ALA A 177 51.94 80.38 -37.46
CA ALA A 177 51.70 81.53 -36.56
C ALA A 177 52.12 82.81 -37.33
N PRO A 178 51.68 84.05 -37.00
CA PRO A 178 52.16 84.68 -35.75
C PRO A 178 51.32 85.84 -35.11
N ASN A 179 51.51 85.99 -33.80
CA ASN A 179 51.75 87.20 -32.96
C ASN A 179 50.76 88.36 -32.67
N ALA A 180 51.00 88.88 -31.45
CA ALA A 180 50.82 90.24 -30.86
C ALA A 180 49.39 90.68 -30.47
N ALA A 181 49.10 91.45 -29.42
CA ALA A 181 49.77 92.16 -28.31
C ALA A 181 48.69 92.25 -27.19
N GLU A 182 48.91 92.52 -25.90
CA GLU A 182 49.77 93.47 -25.17
C GLU A 182 49.81 93.03 -23.70
#